data_AF-A0A6B2DUE2-F1
#
_entry.id   AF-A0A6B2DUE2-F1
#
_cell.length_a   1.000
_cell.length_b   1.000
_cell.length_c   1.000
_cell.angle_alpha   90.00
_cell.angle_beta   90.00
_cell.angle_gamma   90.00
#
_symmetry.space_group_name_H-M   'P 1'
#
loop_
_entity.id
_entity.type
_entity.pdbx_description
1 polymer ?
#
loop_
_entity_poly.entity_id
_entity_poly.type
_entity_poly.pdbx_seq_one_letter_code
_entity_poly.pdbx_strand_id
1 'polypeptide(L)' 'GGVGTVPWHLPAVEAALRGRPATQATFEEAAAAAADGARPLSGNGYKVPLLKRTIVRALLELTEESSR' A
#
# COMPACT_ATOMS: atom_id res chain seq x y z
N GLY A 1 -8.77 3.83 1.02
CA GLY A 1 -9.41 4.61 -0.06
C GLY A 1 -9.16 6.11 0.12
N GLY A 2 -9.61 6.97 -0.81
CA GLY A 2 -9.52 8.44 -0.68
C GLY A 2 -8.29 9.11 -1.32
N VAL A 3 -7.46 8.33 -2.01
CA VAL A 3 -6.23 8.82 -2.66
C VAL A 3 -6.47 9.24 -4.11
N GLY A 4 -7.38 8.57 -4.83
CA GLY A 4 -7.85 8.93 -6.17
C GLY A 4 -9.32 9.39 -6.19
N THR A 5 -9.82 9.69 -7.40
CA THR A 5 -11.22 10.06 -7.66
C THR A 5 -12.18 8.87 -7.65
N VAL A 6 -11.64 7.66 -7.82
CA VAL A 6 -12.34 6.37 -7.79
C VAL A 6 -11.56 5.38 -6.93
N PRO A 7 -12.18 4.26 -6.49
CA PRO A 7 -11.42 3.13 -5.95
C PRO A 7 -10.34 2.69 -6.94
N TRP A 8 -9.12 2.54 -6.45
CA TRP A 8 -7.97 2.15 -7.26
C TRP A 8 -7.55 0.73 -6.90
N HIS A 9 -7.46 -0.11 -7.92
CA HIS A 9 -6.89 -1.44 -7.81
C HIS A 9 -5.38 -1.36 -8.01
N LEU A 10 -4.61 -2.07 -7.18
CA LEU A 10 -3.15 -1.97 -7.12
C LEU A 10 -2.49 -3.30 -7.51
N PRO A 11 -2.55 -3.71 -8.80
CA PRO A 11 -2.06 -5.02 -9.23
C PRO A 11 -0.56 -5.21 -9.00
N ALA A 12 0.23 -4.13 -9.08
CA ALA A 12 1.67 -4.17 -8.80
C ALA A 12 1.98 -4.50 -7.33
N VAL A 13 1.18 -3.97 -6.40
CA VAL A 13 1.30 -4.26 -4.97
C VAL A 13 0.95 -5.72 -4.70
N GLU A 14 -0.14 -6.22 -5.30
CA GLU A 14 -0.50 -7.63 -5.17
C GLU A 14 0.58 -8.56 -5.73
N ALA A 15 1.13 -8.23 -6.90
CA ALA A 15 2.20 -9.01 -7.52
C ALA A 15 3.44 -9.04 -6.62
N ALA A 16 3.80 -7.92 -5.99
CA ALA A 16 4.91 -7.83 -5.06
C ALA A 16 4.71 -8.65 -3.76
N LEU A 17 3.47 -8.98 -3.40
CA LEU A 17 3.15 -9.76 -2.19
C LEU A 17 3.07 -11.28 -2.45
N ARG A 18 2.72 -11.71 -3.67
CA ARG A 18 2.52 -13.13 -3.99
C ARG A 18 3.78 -13.95 -3.73
N GLY A 19 3.63 -15.02 -2.94
CA GLY A 19 4.71 -15.97 -2.63
C GLY A 19 5.78 -15.45 -1.64
N ARG A 20 5.58 -14.26 -1.05
CA ARG A 20 6.52 -13.67 -0.09
C ARG A 20 6.04 -13.83 1.35
N PRO A 21 6.97 -13.84 2.34
CA PRO A 21 6.60 -13.92 3.75
C PRO A 21 5.85 -12.65 4.19
N ALA A 22 4.79 -12.85 4.98
CA ALA A 22 3.94 -11.78 5.51
C ALA A 22 4.66 -11.02 6.65
N THR A 23 5.59 -10.14 6.27
CA THR A 23 6.46 -9.38 7.18
C THR A 23 6.36 -7.88 6.90
N GLN A 24 6.66 -7.05 7.91
CA GLN A 24 6.67 -5.60 7.75
C GLN A 24 7.55 -5.15 6.57
N ALA A 25 8.76 -5.69 6.45
CA ALA A 25 9.67 -5.35 5.34
C ALA A 25 9.07 -5.67 3.96
N THR A 26 8.43 -6.84 3.83
CA THR A 26 7.75 -7.22 2.58
C THR A 26 6.59 -6.27 2.25
N PHE A 27 5.83 -5.84 3.26
CA PHE A 27 4.74 -4.89 3.07
C PHE A 27 5.22 -3.50 2.69
N GLU A 28 6.31 -3.02 3.28
CA GLU A 28 6.94 -1.74 2.93
C GLU A 28 7.45 -1.73 1.50
N GLU A 29 8.12 -2.80 1.07
CA GLU A 29 8.56 -2.98 -0.31
C GLU A 29 7.38 -3.03 -1.28
N ALA A 30 6.33 -3.80 -0.98
CA ALA A 30 5.15 -3.86 -1.83
C ALA A 30 4.42 -2.52 -1.90
N ALA A 31 4.29 -1.80 -0.78
CA ALA A 31 3.64 -0.49 -0.73
C ALA A 31 4.39 0.58 -1.53
N ALA A 32 5.70 0.41 -1.76
CA ALA A 32 6.45 1.32 -2.63
C ALA A 32 5.87 1.37 -4.05
N ALA A 33 5.41 0.23 -4.58
CA ALA A 33 4.79 0.11 -5.90
C ALA A 33 3.39 0.77 -5.97
N ALA A 34 2.75 1.04 -4.84
CA ALA A 34 1.41 1.66 -4.81
C ALA A 34 1.41 3.12 -5.29
N ALA A 35 2.56 3.79 -5.22
CA ALA A 35 2.74 5.17 -5.66
C ALA A 35 3.55 5.27 -6.96
N ASP A 36 3.84 4.13 -7.61
CA ASP A 36 4.54 4.15 -8.88
C ASP A 36 3.70 4.89 -9.94
N GLY A 37 4.34 5.76 -10.69
CA GLY A 37 3.67 6.66 -11.65
C GLY A 37 2.79 7.76 -11.04
N ALA A 38 2.67 7.87 -9.71
CA ALA A 38 1.87 8.92 -9.08
C ALA A 38 2.48 10.31 -9.33
N ARG A 39 1.69 11.23 -9.88
CA ARG A 39 2.05 12.63 -10.07
C ARG A 39 1.16 13.51 -9.19
N PRO A 40 1.55 13.75 -7.93
CA PRO A 40 0.77 14.62 -7.06
C PRO A 40 0.75 16.06 -7.58
N LEU A 41 -0.37 16.72 -7.35
CA LEU A 41 -0.54 18.17 -7.51
C LEU A 41 -0.11 18.89 -6.22
N SER A 42 0.03 20.21 -6.28
CA SER A 42 0.51 21.06 -5.18
C SER A 42 -0.20 20.80 -3.84
N GLY A 43 -1.51 20.53 -3.86
CA GLY A 43 -2.32 20.32 -2.67
C GLY A 43 -2.43 18.87 -2.18
N ASN A 44 -1.85 17.87 -2.87
CA ASN A 44 -2.10 16.46 -2.54
C ASN A 44 -0.83 15.58 -2.44
N GLY A 45 0.36 16.18 -2.45
CA GLY A 45 1.63 15.46 -2.26
C GLY A 45 1.67 14.60 -1.01
N TYR A 46 1.02 15.04 0.08
CA TYR A 46 0.92 14.28 1.32
C TYR A 46 0.19 12.93 1.17
N LYS A 47 -0.64 12.76 0.13
CA LYS A 47 -1.39 11.53 -0.10
C LYS A 47 -0.49 10.37 -0.52
N VAL A 48 0.67 10.64 -1.12
CA VAL A 48 1.63 9.61 -1.54
C VAL A 48 2.21 8.86 -0.34
N PRO A 49 2.84 9.50 0.65
CA PRO A 49 3.32 8.80 1.84
C PRO A 49 2.19 8.25 2.69
N LEU A 50 1.02 8.91 2.72
CA LEU A 50 -0.16 8.41 3.43
C LEU A 50 -0.62 7.07 2.84
N LEU A 51 -0.74 6.96 1.51
CA LEU A 51 -1.12 5.73 0.83
C LEU A 51 -0.21 4.56 1.23
N LYS A 52 1.11 4.75 1.16
CA LYS A 52 2.08 3.71 1.49
C LYS A 52 1.89 3.22 2.94
N ARG A 53 1.79 4.15 3.89
CA ARG A 53 1.60 3.84 5.32
C ARG A 53 0.28 3.13 5.59
N THR A 54 -0.79 3.53 4.90
CA THR A 54 -2.10 2.87 5.05
C THR A 54 -2.06 1.43 4.56
N ILE A 55 -1.39 1.15 3.44
CA ILE A 55 -1.25 -0.23 2.94
C ILE A 55 -0.49 -1.09 3.93
N VAL A 56 0.68 -0.63 4.41
CA VAL A 56 1.48 -1.38 5.38
C VAL A 56 0.69 -1.65 6.66
N ARG A 57 0.00 -0.64 7.19
CA ARG A 57 -0.81 -0.80 8.41
C ARG A 57 -1.93 -1.80 8.22
N ALA A 58 -2.68 -1.72 7.12
CA ALA A 58 -3.78 -2.64 6.85
C ALA A 58 -3.29 -4.09 6.70
N LEU A 59 -2.14 -4.32 6.04
CA LEU A 59 -1.57 -5.66 5.90
C LEU A 59 -1.09 -6.22 7.24
N LEU A 60 -0.48 -5.39 8.10
CA LEU A 60 -0.11 -5.79 9.45
C LEU A 60 -1.34 -6.14 10.30
N GLU A 61 -2.39 -5.31 10.27
CA GLU A 61 -3.64 -5.58 10.99
C GLU A 61 -4.25 -6.94 10.56
N LEU A 62 -4.25 -7.25 9.27
CA LEU A 62 -4.75 -8.53 8.74
C LEU A 62 -3.89 -9.74 9.16
N THR A 63 -2.57 -9.60 9.24
CA THR A 63 -1.70 -10.69 9.70
C THR A 63 -1.88 -11.00 11.19
N GLU A 64 -2.10 -9.97 12.00
CA GLU A 64 -2.37 -10.12 13.43
C GLU A 64 -3.74 -10.77 13.67
N GLU A 65 -4.75 -10.40 12.87
CA GLU A 65 -6.09 -11.00 12.93
C GLU A 65 -6.10 -12.45 12.44
N SER A 66 -5.36 -12.79 11.38
CA SER A 66 -5.22 -14.18 10.90
C SER A 66 -4.49 -15.09 11.89
N SER A 67 -3.74 -14.52 12.84
CA SER A 67 -3.01 -15.27 13.86
C SER A 67 -3.82 -15.46 15.15
N ARG A 68 -5.04 -14.94 15.22
CA ARG A 68 -5.98 -15.07 16.34
C ARG A 68 -7.02 -16.14 16.05
#